data_AF-A0A8T4RI91-F1
#
_entry.id   AF-A0A8T4RI91-F1
#
_cell.length_a   1.000
_cell.length_b   1.000
_cell.length_c   1.000
_cell.angle_alpha   90.00
_cell.angle_beta   90.00
_cell.angle_gamma   90.00
#
_symmetry.space_group_name_H-M   'P 1'
#
loop_
_entity.id
_entity.type
_entity.pdbx_description
1 polymer ?
#
loop_
_entity_poly.entity_id
_entity_poly.type
_entity_poly.pdbx_seq_one_letter_code
_entity_poly.pdbx_strand_id
1 'polypeptide(L)'
;MVLIVLIILFKAVFFKESFLTVLRTAFSIFWLWILPGYAIMLYWQNLSFLERAVAGTAVGMAVSGIGGYYLGLIGLNLKFHAALLPILIIGITLAFLWKQPASESEEKEPAPAQE
;
A
#
# COMPACT_ATOMS: atom_id res chain seq x y z
N MET A 1 0.86 13.76 -2.60
CA MET A 1 -0.27 14.37 -1.86
C MET A 1 -0.56 13.66 -0.54
N VAL A 2 -0.84 12.35 -0.53
CA VAL A 2 -1.22 11.61 0.70
C VAL A 2 -0.22 11.75 1.85
N LEU A 3 1.09 11.59 1.58
CA LEU A 3 2.13 11.76 2.61
C LEU A 3 2.13 13.17 3.24
N ILE A 4 1.89 14.21 2.43
CA ILE A 4 1.85 15.61 2.91
C ILE A 4 0.65 15.80 3.83
N VAL A 5 -0.53 15.31 3.42
CA VAL A 5 -1.73 15.34 4.25
C VAL A 5 -1.48 14.60 5.57
N LEU A 6 -0.84 13.43 5.52
CA LEU A 6 -0.52 12.65 6.71
C LEU A 6 0.42 13.40 7.66
N ILE A 7 1.45 14.09 7.13
CA ILE A 7 2.37 14.93 7.91
C ILE A 7 1.61 16.08 8.58
N ILE A 8 0.71 16.76 7.87
CA ILE A 8 -0.08 17.87 8.41
C ILE A 8 -1.00 17.37 9.54
N LEU A 9 -1.74 16.29 9.30
CA LEU A 9 -2.63 15.68 10.29
C LEU A 9 -1.85 15.23 11.53
N PHE A 10 -0.71 14.56 11.33
CA PHE A 10 0.10 14.08 12.44
C PHE A 10 0.76 15.22 13.18
N LYS A 11 1.15 16.31 12.50
CA LYS A 11 1.68 17.48 13.21
C LYS A 11 0.59 18.17 14.03
N ALA A 12 -0.65 18.18 13.57
CA ALA A 12 -1.79 18.70 14.34
C ALA A 12 -2.09 17.83 15.57
N VAL A 13 -2.09 16.49 15.42
CA VAL A 13 -2.35 15.54 16.52
C VAL A 13 -1.19 15.50 17.52
N PHE A 14 0.04 15.37 17.02
CA PHE A 14 1.28 15.33 17.80
C PHE A 14 1.93 16.72 17.85
N PHE A 15 1.15 17.75 18.22
CA PHE A 15 1.62 19.13 18.17
C PHE A 15 2.85 19.40 19.05
N LYS A 16 2.98 18.66 20.17
CA LYS A 16 4.13 18.74 21.10
C LYS A 16 5.40 18.06 20.58
N GLU A 17 5.30 17.18 19.59
CA GLU A 17 6.43 16.44 19.06
C GLU A 17 7.25 17.27 18.07
N SER A 18 8.54 16.94 17.97
CA SER A 18 9.42 17.57 16.98
C SER A 18 8.93 17.29 15.55
N PHE A 19 9.18 18.22 14.62
CA PHE A 19 8.83 18.03 13.21
C PHE A 19 9.49 16.76 12.63
N LEU A 20 10.73 16.46 13.04
CA LEU A 20 11.46 15.28 12.57
C LEU A 20 10.81 13.98 13.06
N THR A 21 10.31 13.94 14.30
CA THR A 21 9.55 12.81 14.82
C THR A 21 8.29 12.58 13.98
N VAL A 22 7.52 13.64 13.72
CA VAL A 22 6.29 13.57 12.92
C VAL A 22 6.59 13.09 11.50
N LEU A 23 7.62 13.66 10.86
CA LEU A 23 8.03 13.28 9.51
C LEU A 23 8.42 11.80 9.44
N ARG A 24 9.23 11.33 10.40
CA ARG A 24 9.66 9.92 10.47
C ARG A 24 8.47 8.99 10.64
N THR A 25 7.57 9.29 11.58
CA THR A 25 6.38 8.47 11.83
C THR A 25 5.46 8.43 10.61
N ALA A 26 5.18 9.60 10.00
CA ALA A 26 4.37 9.68 8.80
C ALA A 26 4.97 8.89 7.64
N PHE A 27 6.29 9.00 7.43
CA PHE A 27 7.00 8.25 6.42
C PHE A 27 6.99 6.75 6.69
N SER A 28 7.18 6.32 7.94
CA SER A 28 7.13 4.89 8.31
C SER A 28 5.76 4.28 8.01
N ILE A 29 4.67 4.94 8.37
CA ILE A 29 3.31 4.47 8.07
C ILE A 29 3.05 4.42 6.57
N PHE A 30 3.43 5.50 5.87
CA PHE A 30 3.26 5.56 4.42
C PHE A 30 4.02 4.43 3.71
N TRP A 31 5.27 4.21 4.09
CA TRP A 31 6.14 3.20 3.52
C TRP A 31 5.69 1.77 3.84
N LEU A 32 5.29 1.49 5.08
CA LEU A 32 4.97 0.13 5.52
C LEU A 32 3.60 -0.36 5.08
N TRP A 33 2.63 0.54 4.97
CA TRP A 33 1.22 0.15 4.81
C TRP A 33 0.57 0.80 3.60
N ILE A 34 0.65 2.13 3.48
CA ILE A 34 -0.11 2.86 2.46
C ILE A 34 0.42 2.54 1.06
N LEU A 35 1.73 2.68 0.85
CA LEU A 35 2.35 2.48 -0.46
C LEU A 35 2.24 1.02 -0.96
N PRO A 36 2.66 -0.01 -0.20
CA PRO A 36 2.51 -1.41 -0.64
C PRO A 36 1.04 -1.82 -0.76
N GLY A 37 0.17 -1.34 0.12
CA GLY A 37 -1.26 -1.58 0.04
C GLY A 37 -1.91 -0.97 -1.21
N TYR A 38 -1.56 0.28 -1.53
CA TYR A 38 -1.98 0.94 -2.76
C TYR A 38 -1.47 0.19 -4.00
N ALA A 39 -0.23 -0.30 -3.98
CA ALA A 39 0.33 -1.10 -5.07
C ALA A 39 -0.53 -2.35 -5.32
N ILE A 40 -0.92 -3.09 -4.27
CA ILE A 40 -1.83 -4.24 -4.41
C ILE A 40 -3.18 -3.83 -5.03
N MET A 41 -3.70 -2.65 -4.69
CA MET A 41 -4.95 -2.17 -5.29
C MET A 41 -4.80 -1.76 -6.77
N LEU A 42 -3.59 -1.73 -7.35
CA LEU A 42 -3.40 -1.42 -8.77
C LEU A 42 -4.05 -2.44 -9.72
N TYR A 43 -4.23 -3.68 -9.28
CA TYR A 43 -4.90 -4.72 -10.07
C TYR A 43 -6.38 -4.42 -10.37
N TRP A 44 -7.06 -3.64 -9.53
CA TRP A 44 -8.46 -3.30 -9.74
C TRP A 44 -8.58 -1.96 -10.45
N GLN A 45 -9.02 -1.95 -11.71
CA GLN A 45 -9.07 -0.71 -12.50
C GLN A 45 -10.18 0.27 -12.08
N ASN A 46 -11.28 -0.24 -11.51
CA ASN A 46 -12.49 0.54 -11.21
C ASN A 46 -12.41 1.34 -9.90
N LEU A 47 -11.28 1.32 -9.19
CA LEU A 47 -11.12 2.07 -7.95
C LEU A 47 -10.50 3.44 -8.22
N SER A 48 -11.11 4.46 -7.66
CA SER A 48 -10.54 5.81 -7.62
C SER A 48 -9.28 5.84 -6.75
N PHE A 49 -8.47 6.89 -6.90
CA PHE A 49 -7.24 7.07 -6.12
C PHE A 49 -7.50 6.99 -4.60
N LEU A 50 -8.57 7.62 -4.12
CA LEU A 50 -8.89 7.68 -2.70
C LEU A 50 -9.31 6.30 -2.16
N GLU A 51 -10.14 5.58 -2.91
CA GLU A 51 -10.57 4.22 -2.55
C GLU A 51 -9.36 3.27 -2.48
N ARG A 52 -8.46 3.33 -3.48
CA ARG A 52 -7.22 2.55 -3.46
C ARG A 52 -6.34 2.92 -2.27
N ALA A 53 -6.24 4.20 -1.92
CA ALA A 53 -5.44 4.63 -0.78
C ALA A 53 -6.03 4.14 0.54
N VAL A 54 -7.35 4.27 0.75
CA VAL A 54 -8.00 3.89 2.01
C VAL A 54 -8.10 2.37 2.15
N ALA A 55 -8.70 1.67 1.17
CA ALA A 55 -8.82 0.22 1.20
C ALA A 55 -7.45 -0.46 1.12
N GLY A 56 -6.57 0.06 0.25
CA GLY A 56 -5.20 -0.41 0.15
C GLY A 56 -4.44 -0.28 1.46
N THR A 57 -4.62 0.79 2.23
CA THR A 57 -3.98 0.91 3.56
C THR A 57 -4.38 -0.24 4.48
N ALA A 58 -5.68 -0.60 4.55
CA ALA A 58 -6.14 -1.72 5.35
C ALA A 58 -5.54 -3.06 4.87
N VAL A 59 -5.50 -3.27 3.55
CA VAL A 59 -4.86 -4.45 2.93
C VAL A 59 -3.36 -4.49 3.25
N GLY A 60 -2.66 -3.37 3.11
CA GLY A 60 -1.23 -3.24 3.39
C GLY A 60 -0.91 -3.51 4.86
N MET A 61 -1.75 -3.05 5.80
CA MET A 61 -1.62 -3.38 7.21
C MET A 61 -1.77 -4.89 7.46
N ALA A 62 -2.79 -5.51 6.86
CA ALA A 62 -3.03 -6.95 7.00
C ALA A 62 -1.87 -7.78 6.43
N VAL A 63 -1.44 -7.48 5.19
CA VAL A 63 -0.37 -8.21 4.51
C VAL A 63 0.97 -8.00 5.22
N SER A 64 1.31 -6.78 5.61
CA SER A 64 2.55 -6.50 6.35
C SER A 64 2.54 -7.13 7.75
N GLY A 65 1.38 -7.17 8.42
CA GLY A 65 1.23 -7.81 9.73
C GLY A 65 1.39 -9.33 9.66
N ILE A 66 0.62 -9.98 8.78
CA ILE A 66 0.67 -11.45 8.59
C ILE A 66 2.04 -11.86 8.03
N GLY A 67 2.52 -11.17 7.00
CA GLY A 67 3.84 -11.43 6.40
C GLY A 67 4.96 -11.24 7.42
N GLY A 68 4.93 -10.18 8.22
CA GLY A 68 5.91 -9.93 9.28
C GLY A 68 5.90 -11.01 10.36
N TYR A 69 4.73 -11.54 10.72
CA TYR A 69 4.60 -12.65 11.66
C TYR A 69 5.30 -13.92 11.14
N TYR A 70 4.98 -14.34 9.92
CA TYR A 70 5.58 -15.55 9.34
C TYR A 70 7.07 -15.40 9.03
N LEU A 71 7.52 -14.21 8.59
CA LEU A 71 8.94 -13.92 8.42
C LEU A 71 9.69 -13.98 9.77
N GLY A 72 9.04 -13.54 10.85
CA GLY A 72 9.58 -13.69 12.21
C GLY A 72 9.72 -15.15 12.63
N LEU A 73 8.75 -16.01 12.29
CA LEU A 73 8.80 -17.43 12.61
C LEU A 73 9.94 -18.19 11.90
N ILE A 74 10.29 -17.81 10.67
CA ILE A 74 11.40 -18.42 9.94
C ILE A 74 12.79 -17.86 10.34
N GLY A 75 12.85 -17.02 11.38
CA GLY A 75 14.08 -16.48 11.94
C GLY A 75 14.63 -15.24 11.23
N LEU A 76 13.85 -14.60 10.34
CA LEU A 76 14.29 -13.37 9.71
C LEU A 76 14.23 -12.21 10.72
N ASN A 77 15.31 -11.43 10.79
CA ASN A 77 15.40 -10.37 11.78
C ASN A 77 14.39 -9.25 11.48
N LEU A 78 13.61 -8.86 12.51
CA LEU A 78 12.63 -7.78 12.46
C LEU A 78 13.16 -6.46 11.89
N LYS A 79 14.46 -6.17 12.07
CA LYS A 79 15.10 -4.98 11.49
C LYS A 79 14.98 -4.93 9.97
N PHE A 80 14.98 -6.08 9.30
CA PHE A 80 14.87 -6.14 7.85
C PHE A 80 13.42 -6.11 7.38
N HIS A 81 12.43 -6.49 8.21
CA HIS A 81 11.01 -6.48 7.82
C HIS A 81 10.56 -5.09 7.37
N ALA A 82 11.04 -4.03 8.04
CA ALA A 82 10.63 -2.65 7.75
C ALA A 82 10.99 -2.18 6.33
N ALA A 83 12.02 -2.76 5.72
CA ALA A 83 12.43 -2.46 4.35
C ALA A 83 12.01 -3.57 3.37
N LEU A 84 12.25 -4.82 3.75
CA LEU A 84 12.08 -5.99 2.89
C LEU A 84 10.62 -6.21 2.51
N LEU A 85 9.68 -6.13 3.46
CA LEU A 85 8.27 -6.42 3.18
C LEU A 85 7.66 -5.46 2.15
N PRO A 86 7.76 -4.12 2.32
CA PRO A 86 7.24 -3.19 1.32
C PRO A 86 7.86 -3.41 -0.06
N ILE A 87 9.18 -3.63 -0.14
CA ILE A 87 9.88 -3.86 -1.40
C ILE A 87 9.37 -5.13 -2.08
N LEU A 88 9.22 -6.24 -1.34
CA LEU A 88 8.72 -7.49 -1.90
C LEU A 88 7.28 -7.34 -2.39
N ILE A 89 6.39 -6.72 -1.61
CA ILE A 89 4.98 -6.53 -1.99
C ILE A 89 4.88 -5.69 -3.26
N ILE A 90 5.58 -4.55 -3.30
CA ILE A 90 5.57 -3.65 -4.46
C ILE A 90 6.18 -4.36 -5.68
N GLY A 91 7.34 -5.00 -5.51
CA GLY A 91 8.03 -5.69 -6.59
C GLY A 91 7.22 -6.84 -7.19
N ILE A 92 6.61 -7.68 -6.35
CA ILE A 92 5.73 -8.77 -6.79
C ILE A 92 4.53 -8.20 -7.56
N THR A 93 3.87 -7.19 -7.00
CA THR A 93 2.70 -6.56 -7.65
C THR A 93 3.06 -6.00 -9.02
N LEU A 94 4.15 -5.25 -9.13
CA LEU A 94 4.61 -4.70 -10.41
C LEU A 94 4.97 -5.79 -11.42
N ALA A 95 5.63 -6.87 -10.97
CA ALA A 95 5.99 -7.98 -11.84
C ALA A 95 4.77 -8.70 -12.43
N PHE A 96 3.68 -8.82 -11.67
CA PHE A 96 2.43 -9.37 -12.16
C PHE A 96 1.69 -8.41 -13.10
N LEU A 97 1.66 -7.12 -12.77
CA LEU A 97 1.04 -6.11 -13.64
C LEU A 97 1.72 -6.05 -15.01
N TRP A 98 3.05 -6.18 -15.07
CA TRP A 98 3.79 -6.27 -16.34
C TRP A 98 3.48 -7.53 -17.15
N LYS A 99 3.02 -8.60 -16.50
CA LYS A 99 2.65 -9.84 -17.19
C LYS A 99 1.21 -9.84 -17.70
N GLN A 100 0.34 -8.94 -17.24
CA GLN A 100 -1.01 -8.82 -17.77
C GLN A 100 -0.99 -8.07 -19.11
N PRO A 101 -1.28 -8.72 -20.26
CA PRO A 101 -1.46 -8.01 -21.51
C PRO A 101 -2.71 -7.14 -21.41
N ALA A 102 -2.63 -5.92 -21.95
CA ALA A 102 -3.69 -4.90 -21.89
C ALA A 102 -5.06 -5.33 -22.50
N SER A 103 -5.15 -6.50 -23.13
CA SER A 103 -6.36 -6.99 -23.80
C SER A 103 -7.38 -7.67 -22.87
N GLU A 104 -7.01 -8.13 -21.67
CA GLU A 104 -7.97 -8.76 -20.73
C GLU A 104 -8.79 -7.73 -19.92
N SER A 105 -8.42 -6.45 -19.95
CA SER A 105 -9.12 -5.40 -19.20
C SER A 105 -10.34 -4.82 -19.92
N GLU A 106 -10.45 -4.99 -21.25
CA GLU A 106 -11.60 -4.48 -22.04
C GLU A 106 -12.77 -5.48 -22.11
N GLU A 107 -12.52 -6.80 -21.97
CA GLU A 107 -13.56 -7.84 -22.15
C GLU A 107 -14.51 -8.00 -20.94
N LYS A 108 -14.30 -7.25 -19.86
CA LYS A 108 -15.14 -7.29 -18.64
C LYS A 108 -16.16 -6.15 -18.53
N GLU A 109 -16.37 -5.37 -19.59
CA GLU A 109 -17.53 -4.50 -19.68
C GLU A 109 -18.70 -5.32 -20.25
N PRO A 110 -19.74 -5.66 -19.47
CA PRO A 110 -20.89 -6.37 -20.02
C PRO A 110 -21.51 -5.47 -21.09
N ALA A 111 -21.56 -5.99 -22.33
CA ALA A 111 -22.21 -5.31 -23.43
C ALA A 111 -23.60 -4.82 -22.99
N PRO A 112 -23.98 -3.57 -23.29
CA PRO A 112 -25.29 -3.07 -22.91
C PRO A 112 -26.35 -4.00 -23.50
N ALA A 113 -27.24 -4.49 -22.64
CA ALA A 113 -28.38 -5.30 -23.05
C ALA A 113 -29.12 -4.52 -24.13
N GLN A 114 -29.12 -5.05 -25.34
CA GLN A 114 -29.90 -4.50 -26.45
C GLN A 114 -31.36 -4.85 -26.18
N GLU A 115 -32.16 -3.82 -25.88
CA GLU A 115 -33.64 -3.89 -25.85
C GLU A 115 -34.22 -4.07 -27.26
#